data_AF-A0A8T7FPZ1-F1
#
_entry.id   AF-A0A8T7FPZ1-F1
#
_cell.length_a   1.000
_cell.length_b   1.000
_cell.length_c   1.000
_cell.angle_alpha   90.00
_cell.angle_beta   90.00
_cell.angle_gamma   90.00
#
_symmetry.space_group_name_H-M   'P 1'
#
loop_
_entity.id
_entity.type
_entity.pdbx_description
1 polymer ?
#
loop_
_entity_poly.entity_id
_entity_poly.type
_entity_poly.pdbx_seq_one_letter_code
_entity_poly.pdbx_strand_id
1 'polypeptide(L)'
;MKLNQKILLFFLALAFSSLACSIFVGGPDYPAQPISASTEEAQTMREQIEQAFLSGAETGIVTLQITESQLTSYMADKLAQQTNPPFTDPQILLRNGQMQMYGKIARGWFTANMLITMNVTVDEATGQPKIEITSADFGPIPAPEGLNSAVSAIIDEAFTGSIGPAAVGFRLETIVIADGIMTLTGRVK
;
A
#
# COMPACT_ATOMS: atom_id res chain seq x y z
N MET A 1 22.12 -41.59 -27.07
CA MET A 1 22.87 -41.38 -25.81
C MET A 1 21.86 -41.39 -24.66
N LYS A 2 21.77 -42.47 -23.87
CA LYS A 2 20.80 -42.54 -22.74
C LYS A 2 21.38 -41.76 -21.56
N LEU A 3 20.90 -40.53 -21.35
CA LEU A 3 21.31 -39.72 -20.21
C LEU A 3 20.86 -40.42 -18.92
N ASN A 4 21.79 -40.65 -18.00
CA ASN A 4 21.56 -41.46 -16.82
C ASN A 4 20.59 -40.73 -15.87
N GLN A 5 19.41 -41.30 -15.61
CA GLN A 5 18.31 -40.67 -14.86
C GLN A 5 18.73 -40.13 -13.49
N LYS A 6 19.72 -40.77 -12.85
CA LYS A 6 20.29 -40.33 -11.57
C LYS A 6 21.13 -39.05 -11.68
N ILE A 7 21.82 -38.86 -12.81
CA ILE A 7 22.60 -37.65 -13.08
C ILE A 7 21.65 -36.48 -13.37
N LEU A 8 20.57 -36.73 -14.13
CA LEU A 8 19.53 -35.73 -14.37
C LEU A 8 18.86 -35.28 -13.05
N LEU A 9 18.55 -36.22 -12.15
CA LEU A 9 17.98 -35.91 -10.83
C LEU A 9 18.95 -35.13 -9.94
N PHE A 10 20.26 -35.43 -10.01
CA PHE A 10 21.27 -34.69 -9.25
C PHE A 10 21.40 -33.23 -9.74
N PHE A 11 21.48 -33.00 -11.05
CA PHE A 11 21.51 -31.64 -11.60
C PHE A 11 20.22 -30.87 -11.37
N LEU A 12 19.07 -31.54 -11.40
CA LEU A 12 17.78 -30.92 -11.08
C LEU A 12 17.72 -30.49 -9.61
N ALA A 13 18.14 -31.35 -8.68
CA ALA A 13 18.21 -31.00 -7.25
C ALA A 13 19.17 -29.84 -6.98
N LEU A 14 20.32 -29.79 -7.67
CA LEU A 14 21.29 -28.71 -7.54
C LEU A 14 20.77 -27.38 -8.11
N ALA A 15 20.07 -27.42 -9.24
CA ALA A 15 19.43 -26.24 -9.82
C ALA A 15 18.37 -25.66 -8.87
N PHE A 16 17.49 -26.48 -8.28
CA PHE A 16 16.49 -26.01 -7.32
C PHE A 16 17.08 -25.37 -6.05
N SER A 17 18.27 -25.81 -5.60
CA SER A 17 18.93 -25.20 -4.42
C SER A 17 19.44 -23.77 -4.67
N SER A 18 19.79 -23.42 -5.91
CA SER A 18 20.32 -22.09 -6.26
C SER A 18 19.27 -20.98 -6.37
N LEU A 19 17.98 -21.34 -6.51
CA LEU A 19 16.89 -20.36 -6.65
C LEU A 19 16.40 -19.78 -5.31
N ALA A 20 16.75 -20.38 -4.18
CA ALA A 20 16.18 -20.02 -2.87
C ALA A 20 17.03 -19.03 -2.06
N CYS A 21 18.26 -18.72 -2.48
CA CYS A 21 19.14 -17.83 -1.72
C CYS A 21 18.80 -16.36 -1.99
N SER A 22 17.98 -15.76 -1.13
CA SER A 22 17.90 -14.31 -0.99
C SER A 22 18.72 -13.85 0.22
N ILE A 23 19.44 -12.74 0.07
CA ILE A 23 20.29 -12.14 1.10
C ILE A 23 19.55 -10.92 1.65
N PHE A 24 19.21 -10.95 2.93
CA PHE A 24 18.65 -9.79 3.62
C PHE A 24 19.77 -8.83 3.99
N VAL A 25 19.70 -7.60 3.47
CA VAL A 25 20.76 -6.59 3.66
C VAL A 25 20.43 -5.57 4.74
N GLY A 26 19.23 -5.61 5.34
CA GLY A 26 18.82 -4.71 6.43
C GLY A 26 17.67 -3.79 6.04
N GLY A 27 17.57 -2.66 6.73
CA GLY A 27 16.48 -1.68 6.61
C GLY A 27 15.82 -1.37 7.94
N PRO A 28 14.82 -0.49 7.96
CA PRO A 28 14.05 -0.18 9.16
C PRO A 28 13.38 -1.43 9.73
N ASP A 29 13.26 -1.45 11.06
CA ASP A 29 12.55 -2.52 11.75
C ASP A 29 11.06 -2.46 11.39
N TYR A 30 10.51 -3.61 11.03
CA TYR A 30 9.07 -3.75 10.82
C TYR A 30 8.30 -3.53 12.12
N PRO A 31 7.00 -3.18 12.05
CA PRO A 31 6.16 -3.05 13.23
C PRO A 31 6.20 -4.31 14.09
N ALA A 32 6.41 -4.14 15.40
CA ALA A 32 6.49 -5.27 16.34
C ALA A 32 5.21 -6.12 16.38
N GLN A 33 4.07 -5.50 16.06
CA GLN A 33 2.79 -6.16 15.88
C GLN A 33 2.36 -6.00 14.42
N PRO A 34 2.65 -6.99 13.56
CA PRO A 34 2.24 -6.93 12.17
C PRO A 34 0.72 -7.06 12.07
N ILE A 35 0.16 -6.27 11.18
CA ILE A 35 -1.24 -6.31 10.77
C ILE A 35 -1.38 -7.40 9.72
N SER A 36 -2.25 -8.37 9.98
CA SER A 36 -2.53 -9.42 9.01
C SER A 36 -3.48 -8.90 7.95
N ALA A 37 -3.00 -8.84 6.70
CA ALA A 37 -3.85 -8.49 5.57
C ALA A 37 -4.95 -9.55 5.38
N SER A 38 -6.18 -9.11 5.10
CA SER A 38 -7.31 -9.99 4.83
C SER A 38 -8.19 -9.45 3.70
N THR A 39 -8.73 -10.37 2.89
CA THR A 39 -9.65 -10.00 1.81
C THR A 39 -10.93 -9.35 2.34
N GLU A 40 -11.36 -9.77 3.54
CA GLU A 40 -12.53 -9.28 4.24
C GLU A 40 -12.39 -7.80 4.62
N GLU A 41 -11.22 -7.38 5.11
CA GLU A 41 -10.97 -5.98 5.49
C GLU A 41 -10.88 -5.07 4.26
N ALA A 42 -10.25 -5.53 3.18
CA ALA A 42 -10.23 -4.80 1.91
C ALA A 42 -11.65 -4.64 1.31
N GLN A 43 -12.50 -5.66 1.43
CA GLN A 43 -13.90 -5.61 1.04
C GLN A 43 -14.70 -4.65 1.94
N THR A 44 -14.54 -4.76 3.25
CA THR A 44 -15.21 -3.92 4.24
C THR A 44 -14.90 -2.44 4.00
N MET A 45 -13.65 -2.11 3.68
CA MET A 45 -13.26 -0.75 3.31
C MET A 45 -14.04 -0.23 2.10
N ARG A 46 -14.18 -1.04 1.03
CA ARG A 46 -14.91 -0.66 -0.18
C ARG A 46 -16.40 -0.46 0.09
N GLU A 47 -17.00 -1.35 0.88
CA GLU A 47 -18.40 -1.22 1.30
C GLU A 47 -18.64 0.01 2.17
N GLN A 48 -17.73 0.32 3.10
CA GLN A 48 -17.81 1.53 3.92
C GLN A 48 -17.72 2.79 3.08
N ILE A 49 -16.86 2.80 2.06
CA ILE A 49 -16.78 3.91 1.09
C ILE A 49 -18.14 4.09 0.40
N GLU A 50 -18.69 3.01 -0.17
CA GLU A 50 -19.98 3.05 -0.87
C GLU A 50 -21.12 3.54 0.05
N GLN A 51 -21.22 2.98 1.26
CA GLN A 51 -22.23 3.37 2.24
C GLN A 51 -22.08 4.83 2.69
N ALA A 52 -20.85 5.31 2.89
CA ALA A 52 -20.59 6.70 3.25
C ALA A 52 -21.09 7.65 2.15
N PHE A 53 -20.87 7.30 0.87
CA PHE A 53 -21.38 8.07 -0.27
C PHE A 53 -22.90 8.04 -0.39
N LEU A 54 -23.53 6.89 -0.19
CA LEU A 54 -25.00 6.78 -0.20
C LEU A 54 -25.63 7.66 0.90
N SER A 55 -25.10 7.61 2.13
CA SER A 55 -25.59 8.49 3.21
C SER A 55 -25.28 9.97 2.94
N GLY A 56 -24.15 10.24 2.28
CA GLY A 56 -23.75 11.59 1.91
C GLY A 56 -24.60 12.20 0.82
N ALA A 57 -25.17 11.40 -0.08
CA ALA A 57 -26.14 11.86 -1.07
C ALA A 57 -27.44 12.35 -0.41
N GLU A 58 -27.81 11.79 0.75
CA GLU A 58 -28.99 12.22 1.52
C GLU A 58 -28.71 13.43 2.42
N THR A 59 -27.54 13.48 3.04
CA THR A 59 -27.19 14.47 4.08
C THR A 59 -26.33 15.64 3.58
N GLY A 60 -25.72 15.50 2.39
CA GLY A 60 -24.75 16.43 1.82
C GLY A 60 -23.33 16.34 2.42
N ILE A 61 -23.12 15.49 3.44
CA ILE A 61 -21.82 15.33 4.12
C ILE A 61 -21.43 13.86 4.09
N VAL A 62 -20.20 13.58 3.66
CA VAL A 62 -19.60 12.24 3.70
C VAL A 62 -18.51 12.25 4.76
N THR A 63 -18.60 11.31 5.71
CA THR A 63 -17.52 11.01 6.64
C THR A 63 -17.13 9.55 6.49
N LEU A 64 -15.84 9.32 6.28
CA LEU A 64 -15.26 8.01 6.10
C LEU A 64 -14.16 7.80 7.14
N GLN A 65 -14.18 6.66 7.82
CA GLN A 65 -13.13 6.27 8.75
C GLN A 65 -12.47 5.01 8.21
N ILE A 66 -11.16 5.07 8.02
CA ILE A 66 -10.37 3.98 7.48
C ILE A 66 -9.31 3.58 8.51
N THR A 67 -9.26 2.30 8.84
CA THR A 67 -8.30 1.75 9.81
C THR A 67 -7.00 1.30 9.14
N GLU A 68 -5.96 1.10 9.95
CA GLU A 68 -4.70 0.48 9.53
C GLU A 68 -4.89 -0.91 8.90
N SER A 69 -5.81 -1.72 9.45
CA SER A 69 -6.16 -3.06 8.95
C SER A 69 -6.68 -2.99 7.52
N GLN A 70 -7.60 -2.06 7.28
CA GLN A 70 -8.21 -1.83 5.99
C GLN A 70 -7.22 -1.31 4.94
N LEU A 71 -6.43 -0.29 5.29
CA LEU A 71 -5.40 0.23 4.38
C LEU A 71 -4.35 -0.83 4.03
N THR A 72 -3.86 -1.55 5.04
CA THR A 72 -2.87 -2.63 4.86
C THR A 72 -3.42 -3.72 3.95
N SER A 73 -4.65 -4.15 4.21
CA SER A 73 -5.31 -5.20 3.43
C SER A 73 -5.57 -4.77 1.98
N TYR A 74 -6.05 -3.54 1.79
CA TYR A 74 -6.29 -2.98 0.47
C TYR A 74 -4.98 -2.84 -0.35
N MET A 75 -3.90 -2.37 0.29
CA MET A 75 -2.59 -2.28 -0.36
C MET A 75 -2.04 -3.68 -0.71
N ALA A 76 -2.21 -4.66 0.17
CA ALA A 76 -1.80 -6.03 -0.09
C ALA A 76 -2.53 -6.63 -1.31
N ASP A 77 -3.85 -6.43 -1.41
CA ASP A 77 -4.66 -6.85 -2.55
C ASP A 77 -4.18 -6.18 -3.85
N LYS A 78 -3.94 -4.87 -3.84
CA LYS A 78 -3.44 -4.13 -5.00
C LYS A 78 -2.06 -4.60 -5.46
N LEU A 79 -1.12 -4.85 -4.55
CA LEU A 79 0.20 -5.36 -4.90
C LEU A 79 0.12 -6.79 -5.45
N ALA A 80 -0.79 -7.62 -4.94
CA ALA A 80 -0.99 -8.99 -5.43
C ALA A 80 -1.52 -9.04 -6.88
N GLN A 81 -2.20 -7.99 -7.33
CA GLN A 81 -2.71 -7.86 -8.71
C GLN A 81 -1.64 -7.39 -9.71
N GLN A 82 -0.47 -6.94 -9.23
CA GLN A 82 0.62 -6.48 -10.10
C GLN A 82 1.54 -7.63 -10.49
N THR A 83 1.90 -7.73 -11.77
CA THR A 83 2.83 -8.76 -12.27
C THR A 83 4.24 -8.63 -11.66
N ASN A 84 4.69 -7.40 -11.45
CA ASN A 84 6.01 -7.08 -10.88
C ASN A 84 5.83 -5.96 -9.83
N PRO A 85 5.34 -6.28 -8.63
CA PRO A 85 5.09 -5.26 -7.62
C PRO A 85 6.42 -4.63 -7.18
N PRO A 86 6.47 -3.30 -6.95
CA PRO A 86 7.69 -2.61 -6.54
C PRO A 86 8.19 -3.04 -5.16
N PHE A 87 7.31 -3.61 -4.34
CA PHE A 87 7.59 -4.16 -3.02
C PHE A 87 6.52 -5.19 -2.62
N THR A 88 6.73 -5.87 -1.50
CA THR A 88 5.84 -6.90 -0.96
C THR A 88 5.62 -6.71 0.54
N ASP A 89 4.70 -7.46 1.12
CA ASP A 89 4.42 -7.48 2.57
C ASP A 89 4.15 -6.08 3.14
N PRO A 90 3.16 -5.34 2.59
CA PRO A 90 2.86 -3.99 3.04
C PRO A 90 2.37 -4.00 4.49
N GLN A 91 2.78 -3.00 5.26
CA GLN A 91 2.20 -2.69 6.57
C GLN A 91 1.98 -1.18 6.66
N ILE A 92 0.73 -0.76 6.81
CA ILE A 92 0.39 0.66 6.88
C ILE A 92 0.00 1.01 8.31
N LEU A 93 0.75 1.94 8.90
CA LEU A 93 0.47 2.52 10.20
C LEU A 93 0.05 3.99 10.06
N LEU A 94 -0.79 4.42 10.99
CA LEU A 94 -1.39 5.74 11.10
C LEU A 94 -0.99 6.30 12.47
N ARG A 95 0.12 7.04 12.50
CA ARG A 95 0.78 7.49 13.74
C ARG A 95 1.28 8.92 13.57
N ASN A 96 1.21 9.70 14.64
CA ASN A 96 1.74 11.07 14.69
C ASN A 96 1.19 12.01 13.59
N GLY A 97 -0.07 11.84 13.19
CA GLY A 97 -0.67 12.62 12.11
C GLY A 97 -0.17 12.24 10.70
N GLN A 98 0.59 11.16 10.57
CA GLN A 98 1.20 10.72 9.33
C GLN A 98 0.82 9.29 8.99
N MET A 99 0.93 8.95 7.71
CA MET A 99 0.86 7.57 7.23
C MET A 99 2.29 7.03 7.09
N GLN A 100 2.56 5.89 7.72
CA GLN A 100 3.82 5.17 7.63
C GLN A 100 3.57 3.86 6.89
N MET A 101 4.28 3.64 5.80
CA MET A 101 4.18 2.43 5.00
C MET A 101 5.48 1.66 5.07
N TYR A 102 5.43 0.45 5.61
CA TYR A 102 6.52 -0.50 5.55
C TYR A 102 6.31 -1.46 4.39
N GLY A 103 7.42 -1.98 3.87
CA GLY A 103 7.42 -2.95 2.78
C GLY A 103 8.75 -3.69 2.68
N LYS A 104 8.75 -4.79 1.94
CA LYS A 104 9.95 -5.55 1.57
C LYS A 104 10.24 -5.33 0.10
N ILE A 105 11.40 -4.78 -0.19
CA ILE A 105 11.90 -4.60 -1.55
C ILE A 105 12.86 -5.73 -1.90
N ALA A 106 12.86 -6.15 -3.17
CA ALA A 106 13.77 -7.14 -3.71
C ALA A 106 14.48 -6.59 -4.95
N ARG A 107 15.81 -6.73 -5.02
CA ARG A 107 16.62 -6.35 -6.18
C ARG A 107 17.66 -7.43 -6.46
N GLY A 108 17.42 -8.22 -7.51
CA GLY A 108 18.22 -9.41 -7.79
C GLY A 108 18.09 -10.42 -6.65
N TRP A 109 19.19 -10.78 -6.02
CA TRP A 109 19.21 -11.68 -4.85
C TRP A 109 19.13 -10.96 -3.51
N PHE A 110 19.10 -9.62 -3.49
CA PHE A 110 19.05 -8.84 -2.26
C PHE A 110 17.63 -8.47 -1.88
N THR A 111 17.33 -8.55 -0.58
CA THR A 111 16.07 -8.08 0.02
C THR A 111 16.37 -7.08 1.12
N ALA A 112 15.54 -6.05 1.24
CA ALA A 112 15.62 -5.07 2.32
C ALA A 112 14.23 -4.67 2.77
N ASN A 113 14.13 -4.22 4.02
CA ASN A 113 12.94 -3.53 4.48
C ASN A 113 13.00 -2.07 4.01
N MET A 114 11.82 -1.48 3.86
CA MET A 114 11.67 -0.06 3.63
C MET A 114 10.62 0.53 4.55
N LEU A 115 10.72 1.84 4.79
CA LEU A 115 9.76 2.67 5.48
C LEU A 115 9.59 3.97 4.71
N ILE A 116 8.36 4.27 4.32
CA ILE A 116 7.97 5.54 3.70
C ILE A 116 7.03 6.26 4.66
N THR A 117 7.36 7.48 5.05
CA THR A 117 6.51 8.34 5.89
C THR A 117 5.91 9.45 5.04
N MET A 118 4.60 9.58 5.06
CA MET A 118 3.84 10.48 4.21
C MET A 118 2.90 11.37 5.02
N ASN A 119 2.82 12.63 4.60
CA ASN A 119 1.73 13.52 4.97
C ASN A 119 0.57 13.31 4.00
N VAL A 120 -0.64 13.20 4.53
CA VAL A 120 -1.87 13.10 3.74
C VAL A 120 -2.74 14.30 4.08
N THR A 121 -2.88 15.21 3.12
CA THR A 121 -3.59 16.49 3.26
C THR A 121 -4.62 16.64 2.15
N VAL A 122 -5.34 17.76 2.12
CA VAL A 122 -6.28 18.08 1.04
C VAL A 122 -5.62 19.13 0.13
N ASP A 123 -5.65 18.88 -1.18
CA ASP A 123 -5.33 19.89 -2.18
C ASP A 123 -6.48 20.90 -2.26
N GLU A 124 -6.21 22.16 -1.92
CA GLU A 124 -7.24 23.20 -1.88
C GLU A 124 -7.82 23.54 -3.26
N ALA A 125 -7.03 23.37 -4.33
CA ALA A 125 -7.41 23.69 -5.69
C ALA A 125 -8.31 22.60 -6.30
N THR A 126 -7.99 21.33 -6.07
CA THR A 126 -8.73 20.21 -6.65
C THR A 126 -9.78 19.62 -5.69
N GLY A 127 -9.63 19.83 -4.38
CA GLY A 127 -10.45 19.18 -3.36
C GLY A 127 -10.21 17.67 -3.27
N GLN A 128 -9.07 17.20 -3.76
CA GLN A 128 -8.62 15.80 -3.69
C GLN A 128 -7.55 15.65 -2.61
N PRO A 129 -7.31 14.45 -2.09
CA PRO A 129 -6.17 14.24 -1.21
C PRO A 129 -4.86 14.49 -1.94
N LYS A 130 -3.95 15.09 -1.20
CA LYS A 130 -2.56 15.30 -1.57
C LYS A 130 -1.69 14.47 -0.64
N ILE A 131 -0.80 13.68 -1.22
CA ILE A 131 0.16 12.87 -0.46
C ILE A 131 1.57 13.38 -0.74
N GLU A 132 2.28 13.71 0.34
CA GLU A 132 3.65 14.19 0.29
C GLU A 132 4.56 13.25 1.07
N ILE A 133 5.54 12.66 0.39
CA ILE A 133 6.56 11.83 1.05
C ILE A 133 7.48 12.75 1.84
N THR A 134 7.49 12.57 3.17
CA THR A 134 8.33 13.35 4.10
C THR A 134 9.67 12.67 4.33
N SER A 135 9.69 11.34 4.31
CA SER A 135 10.90 10.52 4.49
C SER A 135 10.71 9.18 3.79
N ALA A 136 11.80 8.64 3.25
CA ALA A 136 11.84 7.29 2.72
C ALA A 136 13.19 6.64 3.06
N ASP A 137 13.13 5.53 3.78
CA ASP A 137 14.27 4.71 4.19
C ASP A 137 14.16 3.36 3.49
N PHE A 138 15.20 2.98 2.73
CA PHE A 138 15.29 1.73 1.98
C PHE A 138 16.41 0.82 2.50
N GLY A 139 16.91 1.12 3.71
CA GLY A 139 18.10 0.51 4.25
C GLY A 139 19.33 0.80 3.39
N PRO A 140 20.20 -0.20 3.17
CA PRO A 140 21.41 -0.01 2.36
C PRO A 140 21.13 0.00 0.85
N ILE A 141 19.88 -0.19 0.42
CA ILE A 141 19.51 -0.15 -1.00
C ILE A 141 19.19 1.30 -1.37
N PRO A 142 19.78 1.87 -2.43
CA PRO A 142 19.43 3.21 -2.88
C PRO A 142 17.95 3.25 -3.29
N ALA A 143 17.26 4.33 -2.92
CA ALA A 143 15.87 4.56 -3.30
C ALA A 143 15.71 4.42 -4.84
N PRO A 144 14.68 3.71 -5.33
CA PRO A 144 14.45 3.58 -6.77
C PRO A 144 14.18 4.96 -7.41
N GLU A 145 14.82 5.23 -8.55
CA GLU A 145 14.41 6.36 -9.40
C GLU A 145 12.94 6.18 -9.80
N GLY A 146 12.12 7.21 -9.59
CA GLY A 146 10.68 7.16 -9.92
C GLY A 146 9.78 6.58 -8.82
N LEU A 147 10.28 6.25 -7.63
CA LEU A 147 9.46 5.83 -6.49
C LEU A 147 8.31 6.80 -6.22
N ASN A 148 8.62 8.10 -6.13
CA ASN A 148 7.61 9.13 -5.83
C ASN A 148 6.49 9.09 -6.88
N SER A 149 6.85 8.94 -8.16
CA SER A 149 5.88 8.83 -9.25
C SER A 149 5.03 7.56 -9.16
N ALA A 150 5.62 6.43 -8.79
CA ALA A 150 4.91 5.16 -8.64
C ALA A 150 3.93 5.18 -7.45
N VAL A 151 4.37 5.73 -6.31
CA VAL A 151 3.53 5.91 -5.12
C VAL A 151 2.36 6.85 -5.45
N SER A 152 2.64 8.01 -6.06
CA SER A 152 1.60 8.93 -6.52
C SER A 152 0.63 8.27 -7.49
N ALA A 153 1.10 7.48 -8.46
CA ALA A 153 0.22 6.82 -9.42
C ALA A 153 -0.72 5.79 -8.78
N ILE A 154 -0.24 5.00 -7.81
CA ILE A 154 -1.08 4.04 -7.05
C ILE A 154 -2.15 4.79 -6.25
N ILE A 155 -1.80 5.94 -5.67
CA ILE A 155 -2.72 6.78 -4.90
C ILE A 155 -3.76 7.43 -5.82
N ASP A 156 -3.32 8.00 -6.94
CA ASP A 156 -4.18 8.59 -7.95
C ASP A 156 -5.15 7.53 -8.49
N GLU A 157 -4.70 6.30 -8.73
CA GLU A 157 -5.57 5.17 -9.09
C GLU A 157 -6.51 4.80 -7.95
N ALA A 158 -6.05 4.76 -6.69
CA ALA A 158 -6.93 4.45 -5.56
C ALA A 158 -8.06 5.48 -5.43
N PHE A 159 -7.76 6.77 -5.67
CA PHE A 159 -8.75 7.84 -5.65
C PHE A 159 -9.64 7.87 -6.90
N THR A 160 -9.06 7.83 -8.09
CA THR A 160 -9.83 7.90 -9.35
C THR A 160 -10.53 6.59 -9.70
N GLY A 161 -9.99 5.45 -9.27
CA GLY A 161 -10.52 4.11 -9.55
C GLY A 161 -11.54 3.63 -8.52
N SER A 162 -11.23 3.75 -7.22
CA SER A 162 -12.12 3.25 -6.15
C SER A 162 -13.15 4.27 -5.69
N ILE A 163 -12.86 5.56 -5.85
CA ILE A 163 -13.75 6.66 -5.45
C ILE A 163 -14.34 7.36 -6.69
N GLY A 164 -13.69 7.31 -7.86
CA GLY A 164 -14.09 8.08 -9.05
C GLY A 164 -15.52 7.88 -9.56
N PRO A 165 -16.05 6.64 -9.70
CA PRO A 165 -17.44 6.45 -10.15
C PRO A 165 -18.49 6.97 -9.16
N ALA A 166 -18.15 7.03 -7.86
CA ALA A 166 -19.03 7.52 -6.78
C ALA A 166 -18.80 9.01 -6.43
N ALA A 167 -17.71 9.62 -6.92
CA ALA A 167 -17.23 10.95 -6.50
C ALA A 167 -17.63 12.12 -7.42
N VAL A 168 -18.53 11.94 -8.39
CA VAL A 168 -19.04 13.08 -9.17
C VAL A 168 -19.76 14.02 -8.21
N GLY A 169 -19.14 15.15 -7.88
CA GLY A 169 -19.66 16.13 -6.91
C GLY A 169 -19.08 16.02 -5.49
N PHE A 170 -18.23 15.02 -5.19
CA PHE A 170 -17.55 14.92 -3.90
C PHE A 170 -16.34 15.86 -3.83
N ARG A 171 -16.30 16.68 -2.80
CA ARG A 171 -15.16 17.53 -2.46
C ARG A 171 -14.67 17.18 -1.06
N LEU A 172 -13.44 16.70 -0.95
CA LEU A 172 -12.80 16.45 0.32
C LEU A 172 -12.49 17.79 0.99
N GLU A 173 -12.76 17.89 2.30
CA GLU A 173 -12.53 19.11 3.08
C GLU A 173 -11.46 18.91 4.14
N THR A 174 -11.47 17.76 4.81
CA THR A 174 -10.49 17.45 5.85
C THR A 174 -10.04 16.00 5.79
N ILE A 175 -8.77 15.80 6.18
CA ILE A 175 -8.20 14.50 6.47
C ILE A 175 -7.53 14.62 7.84
N VAL A 176 -7.86 13.72 8.75
CA VAL A 176 -7.29 13.65 10.10
C VAL A 176 -6.78 12.24 10.34
N ILE A 177 -5.54 12.13 10.81
CA ILE A 177 -4.94 10.86 11.19
C ILE A 177 -4.69 10.87 12.70
N ALA A 178 -5.42 10.03 13.43
CA ALA A 178 -5.30 9.89 14.87
C ALA A 178 -5.68 8.47 15.29
N ASP A 179 -5.04 7.96 16.35
CA ASP A 179 -5.42 6.70 17.02
C ASP A 179 -5.54 5.47 16.08
N GLY A 180 -4.70 5.39 15.04
CA GLY A 180 -4.74 4.28 14.08
C GLY A 180 -5.89 4.38 13.06
N ILE A 181 -6.55 5.53 12.97
CA ILE A 181 -7.67 5.78 12.07
C ILE A 181 -7.40 7.03 11.24
N MET A 182 -7.68 6.92 9.94
CA MET A 182 -7.74 8.04 9.01
C MET A 182 -9.21 8.42 8.84
N THR A 183 -9.57 9.62 9.25
CA THR A 183 -10.91 10.19 9.04
C THR A 183 -10.87 11.16 7.88
N LEU A 184 -11.69 10.93 6.88
CA LEU A 184 -11.90 11.80 5.73
C LEU A 184 -13.29 12.41 5.85
N THR A 185 -13.39 13.73 5.76
CA THR A 185 -14.68 14.42 5.72
C THR A 185 -14.75 15.29 4.48
N GLY A 186 -15.88 15.23 3.78
CA GLY A 186 -16.13 16.06 2.63
C GLY A 186 -17.62 16.25 2.39
N ARG A 187 -17.95 16.91 1.28
CA ARG A 187 -19.34 17.19 0.88
C ARG A 187 -19.62 16.70 -0.52
N VAL A 188 -20.85 16.25 -0.74
CA VAL A 188 -21.37 15.87 -2.06
C VAL A 188 -22.30 17.00 -2.52
N LYS A 189 -22.06 17.50 -3.73
CA LYS A 189 -22.91 18.51 -4.39
C LYS A 189 -23.91 17.88 -5.34
#